data_AF-A0A7J9J8Z8-F1
#
_entry.id   AF-A0A7J9J8Z8-F1
#
_cell.length_a   1.000
_cell.length_b   1.000
_cell.length_c   1.000
_cell.angle_alpha   90.00
_cell.angle_beta   90.00
_cell.angle_gamma   90.00
#
_symmetry.space_group_name_H-M   'P 1'
#
loop_
_entity.id
_entity.type
_entity.pdbx_description
1 polymer ?
#
loop_
_entity_poly.entity_id
_entity_poly.type
_entity_poly.pdbx_seq_one_letter_code
_entity_poly.pdbx_strand_id
1 'polypeptide(L)'
;MIWIQGIVSGLNRGLAANQDDLGKADDAAKELETVAGPVDLLTDLDKLQGRWKLIYSSAFSFRTLGGSRPGLPTGRLLPVTLGQVFQRIDVISKDFDNIAEIELGAPWPLPPLEVTATLAHKFEIIG
;
A
#
# COMPACT_ATOMS: atom_id res chain seq x y z
N MET A 1 11.80 12.06 20.16
CA MET A 1 11.39 12.17 18.74
C MET A 1 12.53 11.73 17.79
N ILE A 2 13.09 10.52 17.94
CA ILE A 2 14.16 10.00 17.04
C ILE A 2 13.89 8.54 16.66
N TRP A 3 13.18 7.78 17.50
CA TRP A 3 12.88 6.36 17.25
C TRP A 3 11.80 6.10 16.18
N ILE A 4 10.81 6.99 16.03
CA ILE A 4 9.68 6.81 15.10
C ILE A 4 10.12 6.85 13.63
N GLN A 5 11.07 7.75 13.29
CA GLN A 5 11.62 7.82 11.93
C GLN A 5 12.38 6.53 11.55
N GLY A 6 13.06 5.91 12.51
CA GLY A 6 13.78 4.65 12.31
C GLY A 6 12.84 3.48 12.03
N ILE A 7 11.76 3.35 12.82
CA ILE A 7 10.76 2.28 12.68
C ILE A 7 10.04 2.37 11.33
N VAL A 8 9.60 3.58 10.93
CA VAL A 8 8.89 3.80 9.65
C VAL A 8 9.82 3.64 8.44
N SER A 9 11.11 4.01 8.55
CA SER A 9 12.08 3.81 7.46
C SER A 9 12.43 2.33 7.25
N GLY A 10 12.41 1.51 8.30
CA GLY A 10 12.65 0.06 8.24
C GLY A 10 11.48 -0.71 7.62
N LEU A 11 10.26 -0.19 7.75
CA LEU A 11 9.03 -0.74 7.18
C LEU A 11 8.80 -0.32 5.71
N ASN A 12 9.77 0.37 5.10
CA ASN A 12 9.73 0.84 3.72
C ASN A 12 10.01 -0.30 2.71
N ARG A 13 9.35 -1.44 2.92
CA ARG A 13 9.48 -2.64 2.08
C ARG A 13 8.20 -2.96 1.31
N GLY A 14 7.06 -2.37 1.68
CA GLY A 14 5.77 -2.64 1.03
C GLY A 14 5.51 -4.15 0.96
N LEU A 15 5.49 -4.71 -0.25
CA LEU A 15 5.32 -6.14 -0.53
C LEU A 15 6.49 -7.04 -0.14
N ALA A 16 7.67 -6.47 0.10
CA ALA A 16 8.84 -7.22 0.53
C ALA A 16 8.92 -7.37 2.07
N ALA A 17 7.89 -6.91 2.80
CA ALA A 17 7.78 -7.08 4.25
C ALA A 17 7.69 -8.56 4.62
N ASN A 18 8.52 -9.00 5.56
CA ASN A 18 8.47 -10.36 6.12
C ASN A 18 7.61 -10.39 7.39
N GLN A 19 7.43 -11.57 8.00
CA GLN A 19 6.58 -11.72 9.19
C GLN A 19 7.02 -10.85 10.38
N ASP A 20 8.32 -10.59 10.53
CA ASP A 20 8.88 -9.73 11.58
C ASP A 20 8.58 -8.24 11.33
N ASP A 21 8.59 -7.83 10.06
CA ASP A 21 8.17 -6.48 9.66
C ASP A 21 6.69 -6.25 9.97
N LEU A 22 5.85 -7.30 9.96
CA LEU A 22 4.43 -7.22 10.35
C LEU A 22 4.27 -6.91 11.82
N GLY A 23 5.00 -7.64 12.68
CA GLY A 23 4.97 -7.40 14.13
C GLY A 23 5.36 -5.97 14.46
N LYS A 24 6.43 -5.46 13.84
CA LYS A 24 6.88 -4.09 14.05
C LYS A 24 5.88 -3.04 13.56
N ALA A 25 5.24 -3.26 12.42
CA ALA A 25 4.21 -2.35 11.91
C ALA A 25 2.98 -2.31 12.82
N ASP A 26 2.53 -3.48 13.29
CA ASP A 26 1.38 -3.62 14.17
C ASP A 26 1.65 -3.02 15.56
N ASP A 27 2.84 -3.25 16.12
CA ASP A 27 3.27 -2.64 17.38
C ASP A 27 3.34 -1.12 17.26
N ALA A 28 3.92 -0.59 16.18
CA ALA A 28 3.98 0.84 15.93
C ALA A 28 2.58 1.47 15.74
N ALA A 29 1.66 0.77 15.07
CA ALA A 29 0.28 1.22 14.93
C ALA A 29 -0.44 1.29 16.28
N LYS A 30 -0.30 0.26 17.12
CA LYS A 30 -0.86 0.23 18.49
C LYS A 30 -0.32 1.34 19.37
N GLU A 31 0.99 1.62 19.29
CA GLU A 31 1.60 2.74 20.02
C GLU A 31 1.00 4.08 19.56
N LEU A 32 0.78 4.26 18.26
CA LEU A 32 0.16 5.48 17.71
C LEU A 32 -1.29 5.61 18.15
N GLU A 33 -2.09 4.54 18.08
CA GLU A 33 -3.49 4.54 18.52
C GLU A 33 -3.63 4.87 20.01
N THR A 34 -2.68 4.40 20.83
CA THR A 34 -2.66 4.69 22.28
C THR A 34 -2.45 6.19 22.56
N VAL A 35 -1.72 6.90 21.69
CA VAL A 35 -1.40 8.33 21.85
C VAL A 35 -2.39 9.23 21.11
N ALA A 36 -2.92 8.78 19.97
CA ALA A 36 -3.68 9.63 19.04
C ALA A 36 -5.13 9.90 19.45
N GLY A 37 -5.69 9.13 20.40
CA GLY A 37 -7.09 9.28 20.79
C GLY A 37 -8.08 8.94 19.66
N PRO A 38 -9.39 9.12 19.87
CA PRO A 38 -10.40 8.84 18.85
C PRO A 38 -10.30 9.85 17.69
N VAL A 39 -10.38 9.33 16.45
CA VAL A 39 -10.45 10.14 15.23
C VAL A 39 -11.92 10.48 14.95
N ASP A 40 -12.24 11.76 14.83
CA ASP A 40 -13.56 12.22 14.42
C ASP A 40 -13.52 12.73 12.97
N LEU A 41 -14.00 11.92 12.03
CA LEU A 41 -13.96 12.26 10.60
C LEU A 41 -14.78 13.50 10.22
N LEU A 42 -15.69 13.99 11.08
CA LEU A 42 -16.39 15.25 10.83
C LEU A 42 -15.51 16.47 11.09
N THR A 43 -14.58 16.38 12.04
CA THR A 43 -13.73 17.49 12.45
C THR A 43 -12.27 17.34 12.02
N ASP A 44 -11.83 16.12 11.72
CA ASP A 44 -10.44 15.76 11.42
C ASP A 44 -10.19 15.43 9.94
N LEU A 45 -11.18 15.61 9.06
CA LEU A 45 -11.07 15.18 7.66
C LEU A 45 -9.90 15.86 6.94
N ASP A 46 -9.62 17.12 7.25
CA ASP A 46 -8.50 17.90 6.71
C ASP A 46 -7.15 17.25 7.01
N LYS A 47 -7.01 16.55 8.14
CA LYS A 47 -5.80 15.82 8.51
C LYS A 47 -5.50 14.65 7.57
N LEU A 48 -6.50 14.18 6.82
CA LEU A 48 -6.33 13.12 5.82
C LEU A 48 -5.84 13.65 4.47
N GLN A 49 -5.81 14.97 4.24
CA GLN A 49 -5.34 15.56 2.99
C GLN A 49 -3.92 15.11 2.65
N GLY A 50 -3.73 14.60 1.43
CA GLY A 50 -2.39 14.33 0.89
C GLY A 50 -2.25 12.93 0.31
N ARG A 51 -0.99 12.46 0.29
CA ARG A 51 -0.62 11.16 -0.27
C ARG A 51 -0.10 10.25 0.83
N TRP A 52 -0.81 9.16 1.05
CA TRP A 52 -0.52 8.13 2.04
C TRP A 52 0.18 6.96 1.36
N LYS A 53 1.22 6.45 2.01
CA LYS A 53 1.97 5.29 1.53
C LYS A 53 1.52 4.07 2.30
N LEU A 54 1.13 3.01 1.61
CA LEU A 54 0.81 1.74 2.27
C LEU A 54 2.09 1.11 2.80
N ILE A 55 2.26 1.13 4.12
CA ILE A 55 3.43 0.56 4.78
C ILE A 55 3.30 -0.97 4.88
N TYR A 56 2.09 -1.47 5.14
CA TYR A 56 1.81 -2.89 5.27
C TYR A 56 0.35 -3.23 4.93
N SER A 57 0.13 -4.40 4.32
CA SER A 57 -1.18 -5.06 4.30
C SER A 57 -1.00 -6.57 4.17
N SER A 58 -1.76 -7.33 4.95
CA SER A 58 -1.72 -8.79 4.98
C SER A 58 -2.14 -9.42 3.65
N ALA A 59 -2.98 -8.73 2.86
CA ALA A 59 -3.46 -9.16 1.55
C ALA A 59 -2.34 -9.29 0.50
N PHE A 60 -1.16 -8.71 0.76
CA PHE A 60 -0.03 -8.63 -0.14
C PHE A 60 1.15 -9.55 0.26
N SER A 61 0.99 -10.35 1.31
CA SER A 61 2.01 -11.29 1.80
C SER A 61 2.31 -12.44 0.81
N PHE A 62 1.40 -12.71 -0.12
CA PHE A 62 1.67 -13.57 -1.27
C PHE A 62 2.20 -12.70 -2.41
N ARG A 63 3.46 -12.92 -2.79
CA ARG A 63 4.21 -12.21 -3.86
C ARG A 63 3.65 -12.40 -5.28
N THR A 64 2.37 -12.70 -5.42
CA THR A 64 1.65 -12.92 -6.67
C THR A 64 0.26 -12.31 -6.55
N LEU A 65 -0.09 -11.42 -7.50
CA LEU A 65 -1.46 -10.86 -7.68
C LEU A 65 -2.50 -11.91 -8.15
N GLY A 66 -2.24 -13.18 -7.87
CA GLY A 66 -3.09 -14.31 -8.16
C GLY A 66 -2.72 -15.41 -7.17
N GLY A 67 -3.62 -15.74 -6.26
CA GLY A 67 -3.46 -16.87 -5.35
C GLY A 67 -3.15 -18.15 -6.14
N SER A 68 -2.52 -19.13 -5.47
CA SER A 68 -2.19 -20.44 -6.04
C SER A 68 -3.37 -21.00 -6.83
N ARG A 69 -3.31 -20.88 -8.16
CA ARG A 69 -4.28 -21.51 -9.06
C ARG A 69 -3.64 -22.82 -9.50
N PRO A 70 -4.10 -23.97 -8.97
CA PRO A 70 -3.63 -25.26 -9.46
C PRO A 70 -4.12 -25.41 -10.90
N GLY A 71 -3.18 -25.38 -11.85
CA GLY A 71 -3.41 -25.67 -13.27
C GLY A 71 -3.55 -24.45 -14.18
N LEU A 72 -2.53 -24.19 -14.99
CA LEU A 72 -2.58 -24.27 -16.45
C LEU A 72 -1.14 -24.20 -17.02
N PRO A 73 -0.89 -24.68 -18.26
CA PRO A 73 0.41 -25.12 -18.73
C PRO A 73 1.40 -23.95 -18.93
N THR A 74 2.67 -24.32 -18.83
CA THR A 74 3.91 -23.58 -19.12
C THR A 74 3.85 -22.75 -20.42
N GLY A 75 3.24 -21.57 -20.35
CA GLY A 75 3.09 -20.66 -21.49
C GLY A 75 3.00 -19.19 -21.09
N ARG A 76 4.14 -18.60 -20.67
CA ARG A 76 4.44 -17.15 -20.71
C ARG A 76 3.32 -16.19 -20.21
N LEU A 77 2.96 -16.25 -18.94
CA LEU A 77 2.53 -15.03 -18.26
C LEU A 77 3.81 -14.30 -17.81
N LEU A 78 4.00 -13.07 -18.28
CA LEU A 78 5.06 -12.20 -17.77
C LEU A 78 4.84 -12.07 -16.25
N PRO A 79 5.88 -12.24 -15.42
CA PRO A 79 5.71 -12.09 -13.98
C PRO A 79 5.28 -10.65 -13.68
N VAL A 80 4.06 -10.49 -13.18
CA VAL A 80 3.54 -9.20 -12.72
C VAL A 80 3.81 -9.10 -11.22
N THR A 81 4.64 -8.14 -10.85
CA THR A 81 4.99 -7.86 -9.46
C THR A 81 4.31 -6.57 -9.06
N LEU A 82 3.61 -6.57 -7.93
CA LEU A 82 3.11 -5.32 -7.36
C LEU A 82 4.32 -4.55 -6.79
N GLY A 83 4.28 -3.22 -6.90
CA GLY A 83 5.25 -2.30 -6.32
C GLY A 83 4.66 -1.57 -5.12
N GLN A 84 5.01 -0.30 -4.94
CA GLN A 84 4.44 0.47 -3.86
C GLN A 84 2.97 0.82 -4.13
N VAL A 85 2.15 0.74 -3.08
CA VAL A 85 0.77 1.24 -3.11
C VAL A 85 0.69 2.56 -2.35
N PHE A 86 -0.06 3.50 -2.91
CA PHE A 86 -0.37 4.79 -2.34
C PHE A 86 -1.88 5.02 -2.37
N GLN A 87 -2.30 5.92 -1.50
CA GLN A 87 -3.64 6.45 -1.49
C GLN A 87 -3.56 7.96 -1.50
N ARG A 88 -4.18 8.61 -2.48
CA ARG A 88 -4.31 10.07 -2.51
C ARG A 88 -5.70 10.43 -2.03
N ILE A 89 -5.76 11.31 -1.03
CA ILE A 89 -7.00 11.86 -0.51
C ILE A 89 -6.97 13.35 -0.76
N ASP A 90 -7.96 13.84 -1.48
CA ASP A 90 -8.23 15.27 -1.64
C ASP A 90 -9.62 15.58 -1.11
N VAL A 91 -9.65 16.22 0.05
CA VAL A 91 -10.86 16.55 0.81
C VAL A 91 -11.67 17.65 0.12
N ILE A 92 -11.01 18.56 -0.61
CA ILE A 92 -11.69 19.67 -1.28
C ILE A 92 -12.48 19.15 -2.48
N SER A 93 -11.83 18.33 -3.31
CA SER A 93 -12.46 17.72 -4.48
C SER A 93 -13.24 16.45 -4.15
N LYS A 94 -13.12 15.95 -2.92
CA LYS A 94 -13.61 14.64 -2.47
C LYS A 94 -13.08 13.47 -3.29
N ASP A 95 -11.82 13.55 -3.71
CA ASP A 95 -11.14 12.47 -4.42
C ASP A 95 -10.48 11.47 -3.45
N PHE A 96 -10.57 10.20 -3.81
CA PHE A 96 -9.95 9.09 -3.11
C PHE A 96 -9.39 8.09 -4.13
N ASP A 97 -8.09 8.24 -4.42
CA ASP A 97 -7.43 7.46 -5.46
C ASP A 97 -6.52 6.40 -4.85
N ASN A 98 -6.74 5.13 -5.19
CA ASN A 98 -5.81 4.05 -4.89
C ASN A 98 -4.85 3.89 -6.06
N ILE A 99 -3.57 4.13 -5.81
CA ILE A 99 -2.51 4.15 -6.82
C ILE A 99 -1.57 3.00 -6.53
N ALA A 100 -1.40 2.08 -7.47
CA ALA A 100 -0.50 0.95 -7.38
C ALA A 100 0.58 1.04 -8.45
N GLU A 101 1.83 1.00 -8.03
CA GLU A 101 2.95 0.72 -8.93
C GLU A 101 2.95 -0.78 -9.24
N ILE A 102 3.23 -1.13 -10.48
CA ILE A 102 3.25 -2.50 -10.98
C ILE A 102 4.48 -2.65 -11.87
N GLU A 103 5.28 -3.66 -11.59
CA GLU A 103 6.40 -4.04 -12.44
C GLU A 103 5.98 -5.24 -13.30
N LEU A 104 6.05 -5.07 -14.62
CA LEU A 104 5.81 -6.10 -15.61
C LEU A 104 7.16 -6.67 -16.03
N GLY A 105 7.42 -7.93 -15.69
CA GLY A 105 8.61 -8.63 -16.15
C GLY A 105 8.64 -8.70 -17.68
N ALA A 106 9.85 -8.67 -18.26
CA ALA A 106 10.04 -8.76 -19.70
C ALA A 106 10.98 -9.92 -20.06
N PRO A 107 10.84 -10.55 -21.25
CA PRO A 107 11.79 -11.56 -21.69
C PRO A 107 13.14 -10.92 -22.00
N TRP A 108 14.24 -11.61 -21.65
CA TRP A 108 15.59 -11.17 -22.02
C TRP A 108 15.71 -10.92 -23.53
N PRO A 109 16.36 -9.83 -23.98
CA PRO A 109 17.14 -8.84 -23.23
C PRO A 109 16.34 -7.57 -22.82
N LEU A 110 15.01 -7.61 -22.87
CA LEU A 110 14.20 -6.43 -22.58
C LEU A 110 14.19 -6.13 -21.07
N PRO A 111 14.32 -4.85 -20.66
CA PRO A 111 14.16 -4.47 -19.27
C PRO A 111 12.69 -4.62 -18.82
N PRO A 112 12.42 -4.88 -17.54
CA PRO A 112 11.08 -4.82 -16.97
C PRO A 112 10.44 -3.44 -17.18
N LEU A 113 9.11 -3.42 -17.31
CA LEU A 113 8.32 -2.20 -17.50
C LEU A 113 7.61 -1.83 -16.21
N GLU A 114 7.86 -0.61 -15.71
CA GLU A 114 7.10 -0.04 -14.59
C GLU A 114 5.86 0.67 -15.11
N VAL A 115 4.70 0.31 -14.56
CA VAL A 115 3.41 0.97 -14.86
C VAL A 115 2.72 1.37 -13.57
N THR A 116 1.88 2.40 -13.64
CA THR A 116 1.06 2.83 -12.51
C THR A 116 -0.41 2.61 -12.83
N ALA A 117 -1.10 1.83 -12.01
CA ALA A 117 -2.55 1.69 -12.05
C ALA A 117 -3.17 2.65 -11.03
N THR A 118 -4.11 3.48 -11.47
CA THR A 118 -4.87 4.37 -10.58
C THR A 118 -6.34 3.97 -10.62
N LEU A 119 -6.88 3.65 -9.46
CA LEU A 119 -8.29 3.42 -9.25
C LEU A 119 -8.87 4.65 -8.54
N ALA A 120 -9.49 5.53 -9.32
CA ALA A 120 -10.03 6.81 -8.85
C ALA A 120 -11.45 6.66 -8.31
N HIS A 121 -11.72 7.26 -7.15
CA HIS A 121 -13.04 7.29 -6.55
C HIS A 121 -13.40 8.69 -6.05
N LYS A 122 -14.70 8.93 -5.92
CA LYS A 122 -15.26 10.04 -5.15
C LYS A 122 -15.80 9.50 -3.84
N PHE A 123 -15.62 10.26 -2.76
CA PHE A 123 -16.18 9.91 -1.46
C PHE A 123 -17.21 10.94 -0.99
N GLU A 124 -18.11 10.50 -0.12
CA GLU A 124 -19.07 11.35 0.58
C GLU A 124 -19.02 11.01 2.07
N ILE A 125 -19.17 12.03 2.91
CA ILE A 125 -19.24 11.83 4.36
C ILE A 125 -20.69 11.51 4.69
N ILE A 126 -20.93 10.34 5.24
CA ILE A 126 -22.25 9.94 5.76
C ILE A 126 -22.23 10.25 7.26
N GLY A 127 -23.14 11.11 7.70
CA GLY A 127 -23.36 11.47 9.11
C GLY A 127 -24.66 10.91 9.63
#